data_AF-A0A096DKU4-F1
#
_entry.id   AF-A0A096DKU4-F1
#
_cell.length_a   1.000
_cell.length_b   1.000
_cell.length_c   1.000
_cell.angle_alpha   90.00
_cell.angle_beta   90.00
_cell.angle_gamma   90.00
#
_symmetry.space_group_name_H-M   'P 1'
#
loop_
_entity.id
_entity.type
_entity.pdbx_description
1 polymer ?
#
loop_
_entity_poly.entity_id
_entity_poly.type
_entity_poly.pdbx_seq_one_letter_code
_entity_poly.pdbx_strand_id
1 'polypeptide(L)' 'MSFETPNSGFMFSVSYKKFIRPNTENDPEDCLHPDIEVYTTIQDILNGRDPQIEKLIEIVKNNK' A
#
# COMPACT_ATOMS: atom_id res chain seq x y z
N MET A 1 -16.72 -11.34 -0.12
CA MET A 1 -17.96 -12.08 0.16
C MET A 1 -17.53 -13.51 0.28
N SER A 2 -17.85 -14.17 1.38
CA SER A 2 -17.39 -15.53 1.64
C SER A 2 -18.52 -16.52 1.42
N PHE A 3 -18.20 -17.69 0.89
CA PHE A 3 -19.15 -18.79 0.70
C PHE A 3 -18.50 -20.14 0.99
N GLU A 4 -19.29 -21.10 1.42
CA GLU A 4 -18.83 -22.44 1.76
C GLU A 4 -19.28 -23.45 0.69
N THR A 5 -18.39 -24.36 0.30
CA THR A 5 -18.75 -25.44 -0.61
C THR A 5 -19.59 -26.50 0.11
N PRO A 6 -20.73 -26.91 -0.45
CA PRO A 6 -21.69 -27.76 0.26
C PRO A 6 -21.18 -29.19 0.53
N ASN A 7 -20.27 -29.72 -0.31
CA ASN A 7 -19.83 -31.11 -0.22
C ASN A 7 -18.48 -31.29 0.47
N SER A 8 -17.63 -30.26 0.47
CA SER A 8 -16.27 -30.31 1.02
C SER A 8 -16.06 -29.40 2.24
N GLY A 9 -16.99 -28.49 2.55
CA GLY A 9 -16.88 -27.56 3.68
C GLY A 9 -15.77 -26.51 3.53
N PHE A 10 -15.14 -26.39 2.36
CA PHE A 10 -14.13 -25.37 2.11
C PHE A 10 -14.77 -23.97 2.04
N MET A 11 -14.16 -23.04 2.78
CA MET A 11 -14.54 -21.64 2.79
C MET A 11 -13.73 -20.89 1.73
N PHE A 12 -14.42 -20.24 0.81
CA PHE A 12 -13.82 -19.36 -0.20
C PHE A 12 -14.24 -17.92 0.04
N SER A 13 -13.37 -16.99 -0.37
CA SER A 13 -13.69 -15.57 -0.39
C SER A 13 -13.40 -15.01 -1.77
N VAL A 14 -14.34 -14.25 -2.31
CA VAL A 14 -14.18 -13.55 -3.60
C VAL A 14 -14.35 -12.05 -3.42
N SER A 15 -13.57 -11.30 -4.21
CA SER A 15 -13.76 -9.87 -4.42
C SER A 15 -15.07 -9.64 -5.16
N TYR A 16 -15.94 -8.81 -4.60
CA TYR A 16 -17.31 -8.58 -5.10
C TYR A 16 -17.63 -7.08 -5.22
N LYS A 17 -16.68 -6.21 -4.84
CA LYS A 17 -16.75 -4.77 -5.00
C LYS A 17 -15.58 -4.32 -5.86
N LYS A 18 -15.84 -3.40 -6.77
CA LYS A 18 -14.81 -2.69 -7.54
C LYS A 18 -14.67 -1.29 -6.98
N PHE A 19 -13.45 -0.90 -6.64
CA PHE A 19 -13.09 0.48 -6.33
C PHE A 19 -12.58 1.14 -7.62
N ILE A 20 -12.93 2.40 -7.84
CA ILE A 20 -12.57 3.17 -9.05
C ILE A 20 -11.90 4.45 -8.56
N ARG A 21 -10.76 4.81 -9.14
CA ARG A 21 -10.05 6.04 -8.77
C ARG A 21 -10.78 7.26 -9.35
N PRO A 22 -10.83 8.40 -8.64
CA PRO A 22 -11.40 9.62 -9.20
C PRO A 22 -10.71 10.07 -10.49
N ASN A 23 -9.38 9.89 -10.57
CA ASN A 23 -8.64 10.05 -11.82
C ASN A 23 -8.59 8.72 -12.57
N THR A 24 -9.33 8.63 -13.66
CA THR A 24 -9.45 7.41 -14.47
C THR A 24 -8.18 7.08 -15.27
N GLU A 25 -7.25 8.03 -15.44
CA GLU A 25 -5.95 7.75 -16.09
C GLU A 25 -5.06 6.81 -15.26
N ASN A 26 -5.29 6.79 -13.94
CA ASN A 26 -4.57 5.94 -13.00
C ASN A 26 -5.25 4.57 -12.81
N ASP A 27 -6.37 4.31 -13.49
CA ASP A 27 -6.98 2.98 -13.57
C ASP A 27 -6.53 2.33 -14.90
N PRO A 28 -5.99 1.10 -14.90
CA PRO A 28 -6.22 0.04 -13.92
C PRO A 28 -4.99 -0.33 -13.07
N GLU A 29 -4.20 0.64 -12.59
CA GLU A 29 -3.01 0.31 -11.79
C GLU A 29 -3.37 -0.60 -10.59
N ASP A 30 -2.55 -1.63 -10.40
CA ASP A 30 -2.72 -2.68 -9.39
C ASP A 30 -2.53 -2.17 -7.96
N CYS A 31 -1.85 -1.04 -7.80
CA CYS A 31 -1.58 -0.41 -6.51
C CYS A 31 -1.47 1.11 -6.62
N LEU A 32 -1.59 1.82 -5.49
CA LEU A 32 -1.29 3.24 -5.42
C LEU A 32 0.23 3.40 -5.28
N HIS A 33 0.84 4.03 -6.27
CA HIS A 33 2.26 4.39 -6.20
C HIS A 33 2.45 5.63 -5.31
N PRO A 34 3.52 5.67 -4.50
CA PRO A 34 3.84 6.85 -3.72
C PRO A 34 4.33 7.99 -4.62
N ASP A 35 4.03 9.24 -4.27
CA ASP A 35 4.59 10.41 -4.97
C ASP A 35 6.12 10.51 -4.79
N ILE A 36 6.63 10.00 -3.67
CA ILE A 36 8.06 10.00 -3.32
C ILE A 36 8.42 8.60 -2.82
N GLU A 37 9.29 7.93 -3.55
CA GLU A 37 9.80 6.61 -3.16
C GLU A 37 10.82 6.75 -2.02
N VAL A 38 10.53 6.11 -0.89
CA VAL A 38 11.43 6.01 0.27
C VAL A 38 11.43 4.58 0.76
N TYR A 39 12.50 3.86 0.41
CA TYR A 39 12.65 2.45 0.76
C TYR A 39 13.39 2.30 2.08
N THR A 40 12.90 1.42 2.94
CA THR A 40 13.60 0.99 4.14
C THR A 40 14.74 0.05 3.77
N THR A 41 15.96 0.37 4.18
CA THR A 41 17.14 -0.47 3.93
C THR A 41 17.44 -1.40 5.11
N ILE A 42 18.28 -2.41 4.89
CA ILE A 42 18.77 -3.29 5.97
C ILE A 42 19.49 -2.46 7.04
N GLN A 43 20.26 -1.44 6.65
CA GLN A 43 20.97 -0.60 7.61
C GLN A 43 20.00 0.22 8.47
N ASP A 44 18.88 0.66 7.92
CA ASP A 44 17.87 1.36 8.71
C ASP A 44 17.28 0.44 9.77
N ILE A 45 16.99 -0.81 9.41
CA ILE A 45 16.50 -1.82 10.36
C ILE A 45 17.54 -2.12 11.45
N LEU A 46 18.81 -2.34 11.06
CA LEU A 46 19.89 -2.65 12.01
C LEU A 46 20.16 -1.49 12.97
N ASN A 47 20.00 -0.25 12.51
CA ASN A 47 20.27 0.95 13.30
C ASN A 47 19.02 1.54 13.97
N GLY A 48 17.84 0.90 13.84
CA GLY A 48 16.58 1.38 14.41
C GLY A 48 16.14 2.74 13.87
N ARG A 49 16.47 3.04 12.61
CA ARG A 49 16.11 4.30 11.92
C ARG A 49 14.85 4.12 11.08
N ASP A 50 14.07 5.19 10.98
CA ASP A 50 12.90 5.26 10.11
C ASP A 50 13.14 6.27 8.98
N PRO A 51 13.54 5.80 7.78
CA PRO A 51 13.85 6.68 6.67
C PRO A 51 12.62 7.42 6.13
N GLN A 52 11.42 6.89 6.32
CA GLN A 52 10.18 7.53 5.87
C GLN A 52 9.87 8.75 6.72
N ILE A 53 10.03 8.65 8.04
CA ILE A 53 9.87 9.77 8.98
C ILE A 53 10.97 10.81 8.78
N GLU A 54 12.22 10.39 8.60
CA GLU A 54 13.31 11.31 8.34
C GLU A 54 13.08 12.11 7.04
N LYS A 55 12.62 11.44 5.97
CA LYS A 55 12.29 12.11 4.71
C LYS A 55 11.11 13.07 4.85
N LEU A 56 10.09 12.70 5.62
CA LEU A 56 8.98 13.59 5.94
C LEU A 56 9.46 14.88 6.63
N ILE A 57 10.32 14.76 7.64
CA ILE A 57 10.87 15.91 8.37
C ILE A 57 11.70 16.81 7.43
N GLU A 58 12.49 16.22 6.53
CA GLU A 58 13.26 16.94 5.51
C GLU A 58 12.34 17.77 4.60
N ILE A 59 11.30 17.15 4.05
CA ILE A 59 10.33 17.80 3.16
C ILE A 59 9.62 18.96 3.88
N VAL A 60 9.18 18.76 5.13
CA VAL A 60 8.50 19.79 5.90
C VAL A 60 9.41 20.98 6.21
N LYS A 61 10.70 20.74 6.48
CA LYS A 61 11.68 21.80 6.76
C LYS A 61 12.08 22.58 5.51
N ASN A 62 12.17 21.93 4.36
CA ASN A 62 12.56 22.55 3.08
C ASN A 62 11.41 23.28 2.37
N ASN A 63 10.16 23.05 2.77
CA ASN A 63 8.97 23.76 2.26
C ASN A 63 8.61 25.02 3.06
N LYS A 64 9.49 25.48 3.97
CA LYS A 64 9.40 26.81 4.61
C LYS A 64 10.26 27.81 3.86
#